data_AF-A0A4R2J650-F1
#
_entry.id   AF-A0A4R2J650-F1
#
_cell.length_a   1.000
_cell.length_b   1.000
_cell.length_c   1.000
_cell.angle_alpha   90.00
_cell.angle_beta   90.00
_cell.angle_gamma   90.00
#
_symmetry.space_group_name_H-M   'P 1'
#
loop_
_entity.id
_entity.type
_entity.pdbx_description
1 polymer ?
#
loop_
_entity_poly.entity_id
_entity_poly.type
_entity_poly.pdbx_seq_one_letter_code
_entity_poly.pdbx_strand_id
1 'polypeptide(L)'
;MNDEITTTVGREFYSFDGRILEIFGGHALRFHIRHLHLRVTGPDRKGKRTVEIAHGRPEVPGTRHIWNYTAAEWEQAQGLVALLEAVQAAIDSTAGHRPV
;
A
#
# COMPACT_ATOMS: atom_id res chain seq x y z
N MET A 1 -1.46 2.28 21.48
CA MET A 1 -2.66 2.26 20.62
C MET A 1 -2.18 2.85 19.31
N ASN A 2 -2.03 2.06 18.25
CA ASN A 2 -1.75 2.66 16.94
C ASN A 2 -3.11 3.12 16.43
N ASP A 3 -3.24 4.41 16.16
CA ASP A 3 -4.46 4.94 15.54
C ASP A 3 -4.59 4.29 14.15
N GLU A 4 -5.73 3.65 13.92
CA GLU A 4 -6.04 3.03 12.64
C GLU A 4 -6.15 4.13 11.58
N ILE A 5 -5.41 3.98 10.48
CA ILE A 5 -5.43 4.91 9.35
C ILE A 5 -6.40 4.35 8.31
N THR A 6 -7.42 5.14 7.96
CA THR A 6 -8.42 4.75 6.95
C THR A 6 -8.54 5.79 5.85
N THR A 7 -8.74 5.36 4.61
CA THR A 7 -9.02 6.27 3.48
C THR A 7 -9.85 5.56 2.41
N THR A 8 -10.52 6.34 1.57
CA THR A 8 -11.27 5.85 0.41
C THR A 8 -10.70 6.45 -0.86
N VAL A 9 -10.54 5.65 -1.91
CA VAL A 9 -10.22 6.13 -3.26
C VAL A 9 -11.13 5.43 -4.25
N GLY A 10 -11.91 6.18 -5.01
CA GLY A 10 -12.90 5.60 -5.91
C GLY A 10 -13.90 4.73 -5.15
N ARG A 11 -13.89 3.42 -5.41
CA ARG A 11 -14.78 2.44 -4.76
C ARG A 11 -14.07 1.63 -3.68
N GLU A 12 -12.77 1.84 -3.53
CA GLU A 12 -11.89 1.11 -2.66
C GLU A 12 -11.74 1.82 -1.32
N PHE A 13 -12.01 1.10 -0.23
CA PHE A 13 -11.73 1.52 1.13
C PHE A 13 -10.47 0.81 1.63
N TYR A 14 -9.57 1.57 2.24
CA TYR A 14 -8.29 1.11 2.77
C TYR A 14 -8.27 1.31 4.28
N SER A 15 -7.81 0.32 5.02
CA SER A 15 -7.56 0.39 6.46
C SER A 15 -6.16 -0.14 6.79
N PHE A 16 -5.49 0.51 7.72
CA PHE A 16 -4.17 0.10 8.21
C PHE A 16 -4.05 0.29 9.73
N ASP A 17 -3.77 -0.79 10.46
CA ASP A 17 -3.66 -0.82 11.93
C ASP A 17 -2.20 -0.74 12.46
N GLY A 18 -1.24 -0.51 11.55
CA GLY A 18 0.19 -0.56 11.85
C GLY A 18 0.85 -1.93 11.65
N ARG A 19 0.08 -2.98 11.34
CA ARG A 19 0.58 -4.34 11.04
C ARG A 19 -0.05 -4.96 9.80
N ILE A 20 -1.30 -4.59 9.52
CA ILE A 20 -2.13 -5.23 8.52
C ILE A 20 -2.76 -4.13 7.68
N LEU A 21 -2.53 -4.20 6.37
CA LEU A 21 -3.23 -3.42 5.36
C LEU A 21 -4.42 -4.23 4.85
N GLU A 22 -5.62 -3.65 4.92
CA GLU A 22 -6.86 -4.21 4.37
C GLU A 22 -7.42 -3.30 3.28
N ILE A 23 -7.85 -3.90 2.17
CA ILE A 23 -8.42 -3.20 1.01
C ILE A 23 -9.77 -3.83 0.67
N PHE A 24 -10.82 -3.01 0.63
CA PHE A 24 -12.20 -3.41 0.38
C PHE A 24 -12.71 -2.73 -0.88
N GLY A 25 -13.06 -3.50 -1.92
CA GLY A 25 -13.64 -2.97 -3.17
C GLY A 25 -14.39 -4.01 -4.01
N GLY A 26 -14.53 -5.23 -3.49
CA GLY A 26 -15.21 -6.36 -4.12
C GLY A 26 -14.98 -7.64 -3.30
N HIS A 27 -13.71 -8.03 -3.18
CA HIS A 27 -13.25 -9.01 -2.19
C HIS A 27 -12.25 -8.33 -1.27
N ALA A 28 -12.33 -8.60 0.03
CA ALA A 28 -11.39 -8.05 0.99
C ALA A 28 -10.00 -8.67 0.77
N LEU A 29 -9.00 -7.83 0.55
CA LEU A 29 -7.60 -8.20 0.49
C LEU A 29 -6.94 -7.82 1.81
N ARG A 30 -6.12 -8.71 2.37
CA ARG A 30 -5.46 -8.51 3.65
C ARG A 30 -3.99 -8.85 3.55
N PHE A 31 -3.13 -7.91 3.93
CA PHE A 31 -1.70 -8.05 3.85
C PHE A 31 -1.03 -7.73 5.18
N HIS A 32 -0.29 -8.69 5.72
CA HIS A 32 0.56 -8.44 6.89
C HIS A 32 1.88 -7.79 6.44
N ILE A 33 2.30 -6.69 7.07
CA ILE A 33 3.49 -5.90 6.66
C ILE A 33 4.77 -6.72 6.52
N ARG A 34 4.98 -7.74 7.37
CA ARG A 34 6.14 -8.65 7.31
C ARG A 34 6.26 -9.43 6.00
N HIS A 35 5.16 -9.55 5.25
CA HIS A 35 5.09 -10.30 4.00
C HIS A 35 4.53 -9.45 2.86
N LEU A 36 4.38 -8.13 3.09
CA LEU A 36 3.90 -7.19 2.11
C LEU A 36 5.10 -6.50 1.47
N HIS A 37 5.09 -6.47 0.16
CA HIS A 37 5.95 -5.61 -0.63
C HIS A 37 5.10 -4.50 -1.25
N LEU A 38 5.52 -3.25 -1.05
CA LEU A 38 4.89 -2.07 -1.62
C LEU A 38 5.85 -1.42 -2.61
N ARG A 39 5.33 -1.09 -3.80
CA ARG A 39 6.04 -0.27 -4.78
C ARG A 39 5.11 0.79 -5.31
N VAL A 40 5.52 2.04 -5.19
CA VAL A 40 4.85 3.20 -5.81
C VAL A 40 5.81 3.80 -6.82
N THR A 41 5.39 3.89 -8.09
CA THR A 41 6.23 4.52 -9.10
C THR A 41 6.21 6.05 -8.97
N GLY A 42 7.26 6.70 -9.48
CA GLY A 42 7.19 8.12 -9.80
C GLY A 42 6.13 8.41 -10.87
N PRO A 43 5.74 9.68 -11.04
CA PRO A 43 4.81 10.09 -12.08
C PRO A 43 5.44 9.85 -13.47
N ASP A 44 4.68 9.27 -14.40
CA ASP A 44 5.09 9.14 -15.79
C ASP A 44 4.98 10.49 -16.55
N ARG A 45 5.23 10.49 -17.87
CA ARG A 45 5.13 11.71 -18.71
C ARG A 45 3.74 12.36 -18.70
N LYS A 46 2.71 11.64 -18.26
CA LYS A 46 1.31 12.08 -18.14
C LYS A 46 0.90 12.27 -16.67
N GLY A 47 1.84 12.24 -15.73
CA GLY A 47 1.58 12.34 -14.30
C GLY A 47 0.96 11.11 -13.66
N LYS A 48 0.83 9.99 -14.40
CA LYS A 48 0.24 8.76 -13.88
C LYS A 48 1.21 8.04 -12.96
N ARG A 49 0.66 7.33 -11.97
CA ARG A 49 1.44 6.51 -11.03
C ARG A 49 0.85 5.12 -10.93
N THR A 50 1.73 4.16 -10.71
CA THR A 50 1.37 2.77 -10.46
C THR A 50 1.67 2.43 -9.02
N VAL A 51 0.67 1.87 -8.33
CA VAL A 51 0.81 1.27 -7.00
C VAL A 51 0.72 -0.23 -7.16
N GLU A 52 1.77 -0.92 -6.73
CA GLU A 52 1.85 -2.37 -6.70
C GLU A 52 1.99 -2.85 -5.25
N ILE A 53 1.10 -3.76 -4.85
CA ILE A 53 1.12 -4.44 -3.56
C ILE A 53 1.21 -5.93 -3.83
N ALA A 54 2.20 -6.60 -3.25
CA ALA A 54 2.41 -8.03 -3.43
C ALA A 54 2.63 -8.75 -2.10
N HIS A 55 2.19 -10.00 -2.04
CA HIS A 55 2.62 -10.95 -1.02
C HIS A 55 3.98 -11.56 -1.38
N GLY A 56 4.75 -11.93 -0.37
CA GLY A 56 5.97 -12.72 -0.54
C GLY A 56 7.22 -11.85 -0.58
N ARG A 57 8.16 -12.18 -1.46
CA ARG A 57 9.43 -11.45 -1.62
C ARG A 57 9.48 -10.71 -2.96
N PRO A 58 10.21 -9.59 -3.08
CA PRO A 58 10.36 -8.89 -4.36
C PRO A 58 10.86 -9.81 -5.48
N GLU A 59 11.74 -10.77 -5.16
CA GLU A 59 12.38 -11.67 -6.12
C GLU A 59 11.48 -12.86 -6.50
N VAL A 60 10.51 -13.20 -5.65
CA VAL A 60 9.52 -14.26 -5.86
C VAL A 60 8.17 -13.74 -5.36
N PRO A 61 7.53 -12.84 -6.12
CA PRO A 61 6.23 -12.31 -5.73
C PRO A 61 5.19 -13.42 -5.79
N GLY A 62 4.39 -13.54 -4.73
CA GLY A 62 3.16 -14.33 -4.75
C GLY A 62 2.07 -13.57 -5.48
N THR A 63 0.86 -13.54 -4.90
CA THR A 63 -0.23 -12.73 -5.46
C THR A 63 0.14 -11.25 -5.44
N ARG A 64 -0.01 -10.60 -6.59
CA ARG A 64 0.22 -9.16 -6.79
C ARG A 64 -1.06 -8.45 -7.20
N HIS A 65 -1.20 -7.22 -6.74
CA HIS A 65 -2.30 -6.33 -7.07
C HIS A 65 -1.73 -5.00 -7.54
N ILE A 66 -2.22 -4.52 -8.68
CA ILE A 66 -1.70 -3.34 -9.35
C ILE A 66 -2.86 -2.37 -9.61
N TRP A 67 -2.72 -1.15 -9.12
CA TRP A 67 -3.61 -0.04 -9.39
C TRP A 67 -2.87 1.04 -10.15
N ASN A 68 -3.56 1.65 -11.11
CA ASN A 68 -3.01 2.74 -11.91
C ASN A 68 -3.86 3.98 -11.66
N TYR A 69 -3.20 5.04 -11.18
CA TYR A 69 -3.84 6.31 -10.89
C TYR A 69 -3.42 7.32 -11.94
N THR A 70 -4.40 8.03 -12.49
CA THR A 70 -4.15 9.25 -13.26
C THR A 70 -3.59 10.35 -12.36
N ALA A 71 -3.02 11.40 -12.96
CA ALA A 71 -2.56 12.56 -12.21
C ALA A 71 -3.67 13.15 -11.32
N ALA A 72 -4.87 13.31 -11.87
CA ALA A 72 -6.01 13.88 -11.15
C ALA A 72 -6.48 12.98 -9.99
N GLU A 73 -6.58 11.67 -10.21
CA GLU A 73 -6.94 10.72 -9.15
C GLU A 73 -5.89 10.71 -8.03
N TRP A 74 -4.60 10.76 -8.40
CA TRP A 74 -3.51 10.79 -7.42
C TRP A 74 -3.51 12.07 -6.59
N GLU A 75 -3.74 13.22 -7.22
CA GLU A 75 -3.87 14.51 -6.51
C GLU A 75 -5.04 14.51 -5.54
N GLN A 76 -6.17 13.90 -5.90
CA GLN A 76 -7.34 13.78 -5.05
C GLN A 76 -7.17 12.72 -3.94
N ALA A 77 -6.28 11.75 -4.13
CA ALA A 77 -6.05 10.63 -3.23
C ALA A 77 -4.99 10.93 -2.14
N GLN A 78 -4.95 12.14 -1.58
CA GLN A 78 -3.98 12.51 -0.52
C GLN A 78 -4.01 11.56 0.68
N GLY A 79 -5.20 11.07 1.06
CA GLY A 79 -5.35 10.07 2.13
C GLY A 79 -4.69 8.73 1.79
N LEU A 80 -4.72 8.30 0.53
CA LEU A 80 -4.00 7.11 0.08
C LEU A 80 -2.50 7.31 0.13
N VAL A 81 -1.99 8.49 -0.27
CA VAL A 81 -0.56 8.79 -0.20
C VAL A 81 -0.06 8.67 1.25
N ALA A 82 -0.74 9.33 2.19
CA ALA A 82 -0.39 9.25 3.61
C ALA A 82 -0.48 7.82 4.17
N LEU A 83 -1.51 7.06 3.77
CA LEU A 83 -1.64 5.66 4.18
C LEU A 83 -0.49 4.80 3.64
N LEU A 84 -0.13 4.94 2.35
CA LEU A 84 0.96 4.18 1.74
C LEU A 84 2.32 4.53 2.36
N GLU A 85 2.55 5.80 2.73
CA GLU A 85 3.73 6.22 3.48
C GLU A 85 3.80 5.55 4.86
N ALA A 86 2.68 5.50 5.59
CA ALA A 86 2.61 4.82 6.89
C ALA A 86 2.85 3.31 6.76
N VAL A 87 2.29 2.68 5.72
CA VAL A 87 2.54 1.26 5.42
C VAL A 87 4.02 1.04 5.13
N GLN A 88 4.65 1.88 4.30
CA GLN A 88 6.07 1.76 3.97
C GLN A 88 6.94 1.90 5.23
N ALA A 89 6.69 2.90 6.07
CA ALA A 89 7.41 3.09 7.32
C ALA A 89 7.30 1.86 8.25
N ALA A 90 6.12 1.21 8.29
CA ALA A 90 5.93 0.00 9.07
C ALA A 90 6.68 -1.21 8.49
N ILE A 91 6.71 -1.38 7.16
CA ILE A 91 7.53 -2.41 6.50
C ILE A 91 9.00 -2.21 6.90
N ASP A 92 9.52 -0.99 6.73
CA ASP A 92 10.92 -0.66 7.00
C ASP A 92 11.28 -0.90 8.47
N SER A 93 10.38 -0.54 9.39
CA SER A 93 10.54 -0.81 10.83
C SER A 93 10.61 -2.31 11.13
N THR A 94 9.89 -3.17 10.40
CA THR A 94 9.99 -4.63 10.60
C THR A 94 11.24 -5.24 10.00
N ALA A 95 11.76 -4.67 8.91
CA ALA A 95 13.01 -5.13 8.28
C ALA A 95 14.22 -4.90 9.20
N GLY A 96 14.22 -3.80 9.96
CA GLY A 96 15.28 -3.48 10.95
C GLY A 96 15.27 -4.36 12.20
N HIS A 97 14.24 -5.19 12.43
CA HIS A 97 14.08 -6.01 13.64
C HIS A 97 14.38 -7.50 13.41
N ARG A 98 15.21 -7.85 12.41
CA ARG A 98 15.70 -9.23 12.26
C ARG A 98 16.63 -9.56 13.45
N PRO A 99 16.26 -10.49 14.34
CA PRO A 99 17.23 -11.03 15.28
C PRO A 99 18.29 -11.78 14.45
N VAL A 100 19.55 -11.50 14.74
CA VAL A 100 20.69 -12.31 14.31
C VAL A 100 20.63 -13.71 14.92
#